data_AF-A0A0M8TD96-F1
#
_entry.id   AF-A0A0M8TD96-F1
#
_cell.length_a   1.000
_cell.length_b   1.000
_cell.length_c   1.000
_cell.angle_alpha   90.00
_cell.angle_beta   90.00
_cell.angle_gamma   90.00
#
_symmetry.space_group_name_H-M   'P 1'
#
loop_
_entity.id
_entity.type
_entity.pdbx_description
1 polymer ?
#
loop_
_entity_poly.entity_id
_entity_poly.type
_entity_poly.pdbx_seq_one_letter_code
_entity_poly.pdbx_strand_id
1 'polypeptide(L)'
;MGKINGWVDIHAHFTPPTTAEAREAQWRQLRDAHLLAPEPYDWQPETMLATMDRLGIAVQMLSPVPVDPPLPRLRAWNDYGAQLLFIHPSAVPPTFRQTSVLVELPFETTRTVVDLLYAGFFRRYPRLTVVLAHCGGALPALSGRLGLLGAEEYVFNPLGLTADDIRTDLAKLYLDTAAAGTDANLAAAVTMVPRDHLVYGADAGVPCSNENNMTRNIDALQNSHVLTRQEVDALGHRAFDLFPAAAQRHRDAIAAAA
;
A
#
# COMPACT_ATOMS: atom_id res chain seq x y z
N MET A 1 -22.61 0.71 -9.46
CA MET A 1 -21.15 0.57 -9.47
C MET A 1 -20.60 1.44 -10.57
N GLY A 2 -19.78 2.42 -10.22
CA GLY A 2 -19.01 3.20 -11.20
C GLY A 2 -17.76 2.40 -11.57
N LYS A 3 -17.62 2.02 -12.83
CA LYS A 3 -16.37 1.43 -13.33
C LYS A 3 -15.31 2.54 -13.34
N ILE A 4 -14.15 2.34 -12.72
CA ILE A 4 -13.00 3.25 -12.89
C ILE A 4 -12.44 3.07 -14.31
N ASN A 5 -11.62 3.99 -14.79
CA ASN A 5 -11.13 3.91 -16.17
C ASN A 5 -9.70 4.44 -16.27
N GLY A 6 -8.77 3.60 -16.70
CA GLY A 6 -7.37 4.00 -16.89
C GLY A 6 -6.57 4.17 -15.58
N TRP A 7 -7.10 3.70 -14.45
CA TRP A 7 -6.44 3.87 -13.15
C TRP A 7 -5.20 2.98 -13.02
N VAL A 8 -4.23 3.44 -12.24
CA VAL A 8 -2.98 2.76 -11.92
C VAL A 8 -3.03 2.29 -10.48
N ASP A 9 -3.02 0.98 -10.29
CA ASP A 9 -2.90 0.35 -8.99
C ASP A 9 -1.41 0.21 -8.62
N ILE A 10 -0.96 0.93 -7.60
CA ILE A 10 0.43 0.81 -7.13
C ILE A 10 0.61 -0.23 -6.01
N HIS A 11 -0.44 -0.94 -5.63
CA HIS A 11 -0.40 -1.89 -4.53
C HIS A 11 -1.12 -3.18 -4.92
N ALA A 12 -0.35 -4.11 -5.48
CA ALA A 12 -0.81 -5.46 -5.71
C ALA A 12 0.28 -6.50 -5.41
N HIS A 13 -0.18 -7.73 -5.26
CA HIS A 13 0.62 -8.88 -4.88
C HIS A 13 0.45 -10.04 -5.86
N PHE A 14 1.51 -10.82 -6.01
CA PHE A 14 1.51 -12.08 -6.74
C PHE A 14 2.07 -13.22 -5.88
N THR A 15 1.68 -14.45 -6.21
CA THR A 15 2.32 -15.67 -5.71
C THR A 15 2.81 -16.48 -6.91
N PRO A 16 4.10 -16.85 -7.01
CA PRO A 16 4.60 -17.69 -8.09
C PRO A 16 3.94 -19.08 -8.12
N PRO A 17 3.79 -19.71 -9.30
CA PRO A 17 3.24 -21.05 -9.42
C PRO A 17 3.88 -22.06 -8.47
N THR A 18 3.06 -22.77 -7.70
CA THR A 18 3.49 -23.71 -6.67
C THR A 18 2.47 -24.85 -6.51
N THR A 19 2.86 -25.95 -5.86
CA THR A 19 1.99 -27.14 -5.76
C THR A 19 0.81 -26.90 -4.82
N ALA A 20 -0.26 -27.68 -4.94
CA ALA A 20 -1.43 -27.56 -4.08
C ALA A 20 -1.09 -27.76 -2.59
N GLU A 21 -0.19 -28.69 -2.27
CA GLU A 21 0.31 -28.95 -0.91
C GLU A 21 1.08 -27.75 -0.37
N ALA A 22 1.85 -27.07 -1.23
CA ALA A 22 2.60 -25.87 -0.87
C ALA A 22 1.69 -24.65 -0.63
N ARG A 23 0.58 -24.53 -1.36
CA ARG A 23 -0.47 -23.51 -1.11
C ARG A 23 -1.23 -23.80 0.17
N GLU A 24 -1.61 -25.06 0.41
CA GLU A 24 -2.25 -25.53 1.65
C GLU A 24 -1.36 -25.24 2.87
N ALA A 25 -0.06 -25.51 2.78
CA ALA A 25 0.91 -25.20 3.84
C ALA A 25 1.04 -23.68 4.09
N GLN A 26 1.12 -22.87 3.04
CA GLN A 26 1.16 -21.40 3.15
C GLN A 26 -0.15 -20.84 3.75
N TRP A 27 -1.31 -21.37 3.34
CA TRP A 27 -2.61 -21.00 3.89
C TRP A 27 -2.71 -21.31 5.38
N ARG A 28 -2.22 -22.47 5.83
CA ARG A 28 -2.13 -22.80 7.26
C ARG A 28 -1.22 -21.84 8.01
N GLN A 29 -0.02 -21.55 7.50
CA GLN A 29 0.90 -20.57 8.09
C GLN A 29 0.25 -19.17 8.22
N LEU A 30 -0.48 -18.74 7.20
CA LEU A 30 -1.22 -17.47 7.22
C LEU A 30 -2.36 -17.48 8.27
N ARG A 31 -3.07 -18.60 8.43
CA ARG A 31 -4.10 -18.76 9.47
C ARG A 31 -3.53 -18.80 10.88
N ASP A 32 -2.37 -19.43 11.07
CA ASP A 32 -1.63 -19.41 12.33
C ASP A 32 -1.14 -17.99 12.67
N ALA A 33 -0.81 -17.19 11.66
CA ALA A 33 -0.56 -15.74 11.75
C ALA A 33 -1.85 -14.88 11.73
N HIS A 34 -3.03 -15.49 11.90
CA HIS A 34 -4.36 -14.84 11.95
C HIS A 34 -4.81 -14.07 10.70
N LEU A 35 -4.17 -14.27 9.55
CA LEU A 35 -4.67 -13.90 8.23
C LEU A 35 -5.67 -14.97 7.74
N LEU A 36 -6.92 -14.88 8.19
CA LEU A 36 -7.95 -15.91 8.03
C LEU A 36 -8.62 -15.92 6.64
N ALA A 37 -7.84 -16.15 5.59
CA ALA A 37 -8.37 -16.44 4.25
C ALA A 37 -9.29 -17.69 4.29
N PRO A 38 -10.39 -17.71 3.51
CA PRO A 38 -11.39 -18.78 3.59
C PRO A 38 -10.88 -20.13 3.06
N GLU A 39 -9.99 -20.11 2.06
CA GLU A 39 -9.45 -21.28 1.38
C GLU A 39 -8.00 -21.03 0.91
N PRO A 40 -7.24 -22.08 0.53
CA PRO A 40 -5.90 -21.93 -0.03
C PRO A 40 -5.92 -21.12 -1.33
N TYR A 41 -5.35 -19.92 -1.29
CA TYR A 41 -5.35 -19.01 -2.43
C TYR A 41 -4.39 -19.48 -3.53
N ASP A 42 -4.86 -19.45 -4.77
CA ASP A 42 -4.08 -19.73 -5.97
C ASP A 42 -4.09 -18.51 -6.90
N TRP A 43 -3.00 -17.75 -6.89
CA TRP A 43 -2.86 -16.57 -7.74
C TRP A 43 -2.61 -16.99 -9.18
N GLN A 44 -3.41 -16.46 -10.11
CA GLN A 44 -3.27 -16.72 -11.55
C GLN A 44 -3.28 -15.39 -12.33
N PRO A 45 -2.31 -15.14 -13.24
CA PRO A 45 -2.25 -13.90 -14.03
C PRO A 45 -3.55 -13.58 -14.77
N GLU A 46 -4.19 -14.59 -15.35
CA GLU A 46 -5.41 -14.46 -16.15
C GLU A 46 -6.59 -13.96 -15.30
N THR A 47 -6.70 -14.45 -14.06
CA THR A 47 -7.72 -14.01 -13.09
C THR A 47 -7.47 -12.57 -12.63
N MET A 48 -6.19 -12.16 -12.49
CA MET A 48 -5.84 -10.79 -12.16
C MET A 48 -6.14 -9.83 -13.32
N LEU A 49 -5.72 -10.17 -14.54
CA LEU A 49 -6.01 -9.39 -15.76
C LEU A 49 -7.53 -9.23 -15.97
N ALA A 50 -8.30 -10.33 -15.86
CA ALA A 50 -9.75 -10.27 -15.92
C ALA A 50 -10.37 -9.39 -14.81
N THR A 51 -9.70 -9.24 -13.67
CA THR A 51 -10.15 -8.34 -12.58
C THR A 51 -9.78 -6.89 -12.88
N MET A 52 -8.58 -6.63 -13.40
CA MET A 52 -8.17 -5.32 -13.89
C MET A 52 -9.13 -4.81 -14.98
N ASP A 53 -9.49 -5.64 -15.96
CA ASP A 53 -10.44 -5.31 -17.03
C ASP A 53 -11.84 -4.96 -16.52
N ARG A 54 -12.31 -5.63 -15.47
CA ARG A 54 -13.67 -5.45 -14.91
C ARG A 54 -13.77 -4.26 -13.97
N LEU A 55 -12.72 -3.97 -13.21
CA LEU A 55 -12.63 -2.76 -12.40
C LEU A 55 -12.30 -1.53 -13.27
N GLY A 56 -11.47 -1.70 -14.30
CA GLY A 56 -10.95 -0.65 -15.19
C GLY A 56 -9.57 -0.11 -14.78
N ILE A 57 -8.76 -0.97 -14.16
CA ILE A 57 -7.35 -0.71 -13.84
C ILE A 57 -6.52 -0.98 -15.11
N ALA A 58 -5.71 -0.03 -15.54
CA ALA A 58 -4.90 -0.14 -16.76
C ALA A 58 -3.44 -0.55 -16.50
N VAL A 59 -2.92 -0.28 -15.30
CA VAL A 59 -1.56 -0.64 -14.89
C VAL A 59 -1.59 -1.08 -13.44
N GLN A 60 -0.82 -2.12 -13.11
CA GLN A 60 -0.70 -2.64 -11.75
C GLN A 60 0.78 -2.84 -11.40
N MET A 61 1.22 -2.35 -10.23
CA MET A 61 2.55 -2.59 -9.68
C MET A 61 2.51 -3.83 -8.78
N LEU A 62 3.35 -4.81 -9.08
CA LEU A 62 3.34 -6.14 -8.48
C LEU A 62 4.46 -6.34 -7.46
N SER A 63 4.11 -6.86 -6.29
CA SER A 63 5.04 -7.26 -5.23
C SER A 63 4.79 -8.73 -4.80
N PRO A 64 5.76 -9.45 -4.23
CA PRO A 64 5.51 -10.81 -3.75
C PRO A 64 4.71 -10.78 -2.43
N VAL A 65 3.73 -11.68 -2.27
CA VAL A 65 2.96 -11.80 -1.01
C VAL A 65 3.91 -11.93 0.19
N PRO A 66 3.78 -11.08 1.24
CA PRO A 66 4.68 -11.09 2.40
C PRO A 66 4.40 -12.28 3.31
N VAL A 67 5.04 -13.41 3.01
CA VAL A 67 5.31 -14.50 3.95
C VAL A 67 6.82 -14.56 4.23
N ASP A 68 7.24 -15.40 5.17
CA ASP A 68 8.65 -15.65 5.51
C ASP A 68 9.11 -17.00 4.94
N PRO A 69 9.50 -17.09 3.65
CA PRO A 69 9.97 -18.34 3.06
C PRO A 69 11.50 -18.46 3.12
N PRO A 70 12.05 -19.69 3.17
CA PRO A 70 13.50 -19.90 3.20
C PRO A 70 14.20 -19.33 1.95
N LEU A 71 15.45 -18.87 2.11
CA LEU A 71 16.25 -18.15 1.11
C LEU A 71 16.19 -18.68 -0.35
N PRO A 72 16.20 -20.00 -0.63
CA PRO A 72 16.08 -20.49 -2.02
C PRO A 72 14.73 -20.14 -2.67
N ARG A 73 13.66 -20.08 -1.88
CA ARG A 73 12.32 -19.70 -2.34
C ARG A 73 12.22 -18.18 -2.53
N LEU A 74 12.84 -17.37 -1.65
CA LEU A 74 13.01 -15.93 -1.89
C LEU A 74 13.74 -15.65 -3.21
N ARG A 75 14.76 -16.44 -3.57
CA ARG A 75 15.43 -16.31 -4.87
C ARG A 75 14.49 -16.65 -6.03
N ALA A 76 13.81 -17.80 -6.00
CA ALA A 76 12.85 -18.16 -7.06
C ALA A 76 11.69 -17.15 -7.20
N TRP A 77 11.25 -16.57 -6.08
CA TRP A 77 10.22 -15.52 -6.03
C TRP A 77 10.74 -14.18 -6.54
N ASN A 78 11.99 -13.84 -6.23
CA ASN A 78 12.67 -12.69 -6.82
C ASN A 78 12.96 -12.92 -8.31
N ASP A 79 13.21 -14.14 -8.78
CA ASP A 79 13.48 -14.42 -10.20
C ASP A 79 12.18 -14.37 -11.03
N TYR A 80 11.07 -14.92 -10.51
CA TYR A 80 9.73 -14.76 -11.12
C TYR A 80 9.24 -13.31 -11.00
N GLY A 81 9.45 -12.68 -9.84
CA GLY A 81 9.17 -11.27 -9.60
C GLY A 81 10.06 -10.35 -10.42
N ALA A 82 11.29 -10.73 -10.81
CA ALA A 82 12.18 -9.96 -11.68
C ALA A 82 11.84 -10.12 -13.17
N GLN A 83 11.13 -11.19 -13.54
CA GLN A 83 10.43 -11.26 -14.83
C GLN A 83 9.26 -10.24 -14.89
N LEU A 84 8.89 -9.58 -13.78
CA LEU A 84 7.74 -8.65 -13.66
C LEU A 84 8.06 -7.24 -13.06
N LEU A 85 9.10 -7.10 -12.21
CA LEU A 85 9.67 -5.92 -11.51
C LEU A 85 8.79 -5.20 -10.43
N PHE A 86 9.28 -4.78 -9.23
CA PHE A 86 10.46 -5.19 -8.40
C PHE A 86 10.47 -4.48 -7.00
N ILE A 87 11.04 -5.15 -5.97
CA ILE A 87 11.60 -4.69 -4.66
C ILE A 87 10.72 -4.82 -3.36
N HIS A 88 11.40 -5.33 -2.31
CA HIS A 88 11.11 -5.61 -0.87
C HIS A 88 10.54 -4.46 0.02
N PRO A 89 10.22 -4.63 1.36
CA PRO A 89 10.45 -5.73 2.34
C PRO A 89 9.26 -6.13 3.28
N SER A 90 9.51 -6.92 4.35
CA SER A 90 8.52 -7.64 5.21
C SER A 90 8.42 -7.17 6.70
N ALA A 91 7.40 -7.63 7.43
CA ALA A 91 7.01 -7.25 8.81
C ALA A 91 7.49 -8.21 9.93
N VAL A 92 7.29 -7.80 11.19
CA VAL A 92 7.71 -8.47 12.45
C VAL A 92 6.48 -9.08 13.15
N PRO A 93 6.57 -10.17 13.94
CA PRO A 93 5.41 -10.75 14.61
C PRO A 93 5.01 -10.02 15.92
N PRO A 94 3.72 -9.70 16.14
CA PRO A 94 3.25 -9.04 17.35
C PRO A 94 3.12 -9.97 18.56
N THR A 95 3.38 -9.44 19.76
CA THR A 95 3.33 -10.18 21.03
C THR A 95 1.93 -10.26 21.67
N PHE A 96 0.92 -9.57 21.11
CA PHE A 96 -0.45 -9.53 21.63
C PHE A 96 -1.39 -10.47 20.84
N ARG A 97 -1.68 -11.64 21.43
CA ARG A 97 -2.40 -12.77 20.80
C ARG A 97 -3.89 -12.54 20.44
N GLN A 98 -4.37 -11.30 20.33
CA GLN A 98 -5.80 -11.00 20.14
C GLN A 98 -6.10 -9.78 19.22
N THR A 99 -5.11 -9.00 18.78
CA THR A 99 -5.34 -7.93 17.80
C THR A 99 -5.38 -8.50 16.38
N SER A 100 -6.46 -8.21 15.63
CA SER A 100 -6.55 -8.57 14.22
C SER A 100 -5.45 -7.87 13.41
N VAL A 101 -5.01 -8.49 12.32
CA VAL A 101 -4.16 -7.88 11.28
C VAL A 101 -4.67 -6.50 10.84
N LEU A 102 -5.99 -6.29 10.86
CA LEU A 102 -6.67 -5.02 10.53
C LEU A 102 -6.35 -3.86 11.50
N VAL A 103 -5.83 -4.18 12.70
CA VAL A 103 -5.47 -3.20 13.74
C VAL A 103 -3.96 -3.14 13.90
N GLU A 104 -3.29 -4.29 13.98
CA GLU A 104 -1.86 -4.34 14.31
C GLU A 104 -0.97 -3.82 13.17
N LEU A 105 -1.23 -4.22 11.91
CA LEU A 105 -0.44 -3.77 10.76
C LEU A 105 -0.42 -2.23 10.63
N PRO A 106 -1.56 -1.51 10.72
CA PRO A 106 -1.57 -0.05 10.81
C PRO A 106 -0.67 0.54 11.91
N PHE A 107 -0.57 -0.10 13.09
CA PHE A 107 0.29 0.35 14.18
C PHE A 107 1.76 -0.04 13.97
N GLU A 108 2.07 -1.15 13.30
CA GLU A 108 3.45 -1.51 12.90
C GLU A 108 4.00 -0.59 11.82
N THR A 109 3.21 -0.27 10.79
CA THR A 109 3.53 0.76 9.80
C THR A 109 3.81 2.10 10.48
N THR A 110 2.95 2.50 11.42
CA THR A 110 3.11 3.74 12.18
C THR A 110 4.41 3.77 12.97
N ARG A 111 4.69 2.73 13.77
CA ARG A 111 5.93 2.61 14.56
C ARG A 111 7.16 2.72 13.67
N THR A 112 7.20 1.92 12.60
CA THR A 112 8.32 1.88 11.64
C THR A 112 8.58 3.27 11.03
N VAL A 113 7.54 4.00 10.61
CA VAL A 113 7.71 5.33 10.01
C VAL A 113 8.16 6.37 11.03
N VAL A 114 7.68 6.29 12.27
CA VAL A 114 8.11 7.18 13.37
C VAL A 114 9.57 6.91 13.78
N ASP A 115 10.00 5.66 13.82
CA ASP A 115 11.40 5.30 14.08
C ASP A 115 12.32 5.81 12.95
N LEU A 116 11.90 5.67 11.67
CA LEU A 116 12.60 6.23 10.52
C LEU A 116 12.67 7.77 10.56
N LEU A 117 11.62 8.43 11.04
CA LEU A 117 11.57 9.88 11.22
C LEU A 117 12.63 10.36 12.23
N TYR A 118 12.63 9.82 13.46
CA TYR A 118 13.60 10.21 14.49
C TYR A 118 15.03 9.72 14.19
N ALA A 119 15.20 8.67 13.38
CA ALA A 119 16.49 8.28 12.81
C ALA A 119 16.97 9.20 11.66
N GLY A 120 16.15 10.17 11.23
CA GLY A 120 16.48 11.14 10.18
C GLY A 120 16.52 10.55 8.77
N PHE A 121 15.86 9.42 8.54
CA PHE A 121 15.91 8.69 7.27
C PHE A 121 15.46 9.57 6.09
N PHE A 122 14.30 10.22 6.19
CA PHE A 122 13.73 11.08 5.15
C PHE A 122 14.63 12.30 4.83
N ARG A 123 15.38 12.78 5.83
CA ARG A 123 16.33 13.91 5.69
C ARG A 123 17.66 13.48 5.07
N ARG A 124 18.09 12.23 5.33
CA ARG A 124 19.28 11.61 4.70
C ARG A 124 19.02 11.21 3.25
N TYR A 125 17.78 10.85 2.90
CA TYR A 125 17.39 10.43 1.55
C TYR A 125 16.28 11.33 0.95
N PRO A 126 16.48 12.65 0.83
CA PRO A 126 15.42 13.61 0.46
C PRO A 126 14.95 13.52 -1.00
N ARG A 127 15.55 12.64 -1.80
CA ARG A 127 15.14 12.33 -3.18
C ARG A 127 14.40 10.98 -3.29
N LEU A 128 14.22 10.26 -2.19
CA LEU A 128 13.48 9.01 -2.18
C LEU A 128 12.00 9.31 -1.96
N THR A 129 11.17 9.05 -2.96
CA THR A 129 9.72 9.01 -2.77
C THR A 129 9.37 7.76 -1.95
N VAL A 130 8.69 7.96 -0.82
CA VAL A 130 8.20 6.88 0.03
C VAL A 130 6.68 6.88 -0.05
N VAL A 131 6.10 5.79 -0.52
CA VAL A 131 4.66 5.55 -0.50
C VAL A 131 4.33 4.58 0.63
N LEU A 132 3.40 4.95 1.50
CA LEU A 132 2.93 4.11 2.59
C LEU A 132 1.60 3.44 2.22
N ALA A 133 1.54 2.14 2.48
CA ALA A 133 0.34 1.34 2.26
C ALA A 133 -0.80 1.70 3.22
N HIS A 134 -2.04 1.46 2.79
CA HIS A 134 -3.26 1.53 3.59
C HIS A 134 -3.49 2.91 4.25
N CYS A 135 -3.39 3.98 3.45
CA CYS A 135 -3.38 5.36 3.89
C CYS A 135 -2.31 5.69 4.96
N GLY A 136 -1.22 4.91 5.05
CA GLY A 136 -0.20 5.04 6.10
C GLY A 136 -0.60 4.45 7.46
N GLY A 137 -1.64 3.63 7.52
CA GLY A 137 -2.11 2.99 8.74
C GLY A 137 -2.65 3.99 9.77
N ALA A 138 -2.20 3.89 11.02
CA ALA A 138 -2.62 4.81 12.09
C ALA A 138 -1.86 6.15 12.10
N LEU A 139 -0.82 6.30 11.28
CA LEU A 139 0.08 7.45 11.29
C LEU A 139 -0.62 8.79 11.01
N PRO A 140 -1.52 8.94 10.01
CA PRO A 140 -2.14 10.24 9.75
C PRO A 140 -3.01 10.72 10.91
N ALA A 141 -3.74 9.81 11.57
CA ALA A 141 -4.53 10.13 12.75
C ALA A 141 -3.66 10.53 13.97
N LEU A 142 -2.42 10.07 14.03
CA LEU A 142 -1.45 10.40 15.06
C LEU A 142 -0.52 11.57 14.69
N SER A 143 -0.53 12.03 13.45
CA SER A 143 0.34 13.10 12.93
C SER A 143 0.22 14.40 13.73
N GLY A 144 -1.00 14.82 14.07
CA GLY A 144 -1.26 15.99 14.92
C GLY A 144 -0.71 15.83 16.34
N ARG A 145 -0.70 14.61 16.90
CA ARG A 145 -0.08 14.32 18.20
C ARG A 145 1.45 14.41 18.11
N LEU A 146 2.05 13.90 17.03
CA LEU A 146 3.49 14.03 16.78
C LEU A 146 3.90 15.49 16.57
N GLY A 147 3.11 16.27 15.82
CA GLY A 147 3.34 17.70 15.61
C GLY A 147 3.11 18.57 16.87
N LEU A 148 2.36 18.07 17.87
CA LEU A 148 2.15 18.74 19.16
C LEU A 148 3.18 18.35 20.22
N LEU A 149 3.56 17.07 20.31
CA LEU A 149 4.32 16.51 21.43
C LEU A 149 5.66 15.88 21.05
N GLY A 150 5.95 15.68 19.75
CA GLY A 150 7.14 14.94 19.30
C GLY A 150 8.49 15.64 19.51
N ALA A 151 8.47 16.93 19.85
CA ALA A 151 9.65 17.73 20.16
C ALA A 151 9.83 17.99 21.67
N GLU A 152 8.99 17.40 22.53
CA GLU A 152 9.07 17.56 23.99
C GLU A 152 10.26 16.79 24.59
N GLU A 153 10.81 17.27 25.71
CA GLU A 153 12.04 16.74 26.34
C GLU A 153 11.94 15.26 26.76
N TYR A 154 10.73 14.74 26.97
CA TYR A 154 10.49 13.34 27.34
C TYR A 154 10.38 12.39 26.12
N VAL A 155 10.45 12.91 24.89
CA VAL A 155 10.43 12.11 23.65
C VAL A 155 11.86 11.81 23.20
N PHE A 156 12.11 10.57 22.78
CA PHE A 156 13.40 10.18 22.23
C PHE A 156 13.61 10.79 20.83
N ASN A 157 14.18 11.99 20.80
CA ASN A 157 14.41 12.79 19.60
C ASN A 157 15.92 13.12 19.46
N PRO A 158 16.76 12.15 19.06
CA PRO A 158 18.22 12.29 19.07
C PRO A 158 18.77 13.30 18.05
N LEU A 159 17.93 13.78 17.13
CA LEU A 159 18.29 14.78 16.11
C LEU A 159 17.78 16.19 16.45
N GLY A 160 17.07 16.37 17.57
CA GLY A 160 16.49 17.65 17.95
C GLY A 160 15.47 18.19 16.93
N LEU A 161 14.72 17.30 16.29
CA LEU A 161 13.69 17.67 15.30
C LEU A 161 12.66 18.59 15.95
N THR A 162 12.38 19.72 15.33
CA THR A 162 11.32 20.61 15.80
C THR A 162 9.94 20.04 15.43
N ALA A 163 8.89 20.58 16.05
CA ALA A 163 7.51 20.32 15.62
C ALA A 163 7.27 20.64 14.13
N ASP A 164 8.04 21.56 13.54
CA ASP A 164 7.93 21.93 12.12
C ASP A 164 8.70 20.96 11.21
N ASP A 165 9.87 20.47 11.64
CA ASP A 165 10.59 19.39 10.95
C ASP A 165 9.72 18.13 10.87
N ILE A 166 9.08 17.74 11.99
CA ILE A 166 8.18 16.58 12.07
C ILE A 166 7.03 16.71 11.06
N ARG A 167 6.34 17.86 11.03
CA ARG A 167 5.26 18.11 10.04
C ARG A 167 5.78 18.08 8.61
N THR A 168 6.89 18.74 8.35
CA THR A 168 7.48 18.89 7.01
C THR A 168 8.01 17.57 6.47
N ASP A 169 8.59 16.71 7.31
CA ASP A 169 9.08 15.39 6.89
C ASP A 169 7.93 14.38 6.70
N LEU A 170 6.87 14.43 7.52
CA LEU A 170 5.66 13.61 7.31
C LEU A 170 4.87 14.04 6.06
N ALA A 171 4.77 15.34 5.78
CA ALA A 171 4.05 15.87 4.62
C ALA A 171 4.69 15.49 3.25
N LYS A 172 5.95 15.03 3.24
CA LYS A 172 6.62 14.55 2.02
C LYS A 172 6.21 13.13 1.61
N LEU A 173 5.58 12.39 2.51
CA LEU A 173 5.18 11.00 2.27
C LEU A 173 4.00 10.95 1.29
N TYR A 174 3.95 9.89 0.50
CA TYR A 174 2.80 9.52 -0.31
C TYR A 174 2.02 8.42 0.40
N LEU A 175 0.71 8.35 0.18
CA LEU A 175 -0.17 7.36 0.81
C LEU A 175 -1.03 6.70 -0.27
N ASP A 176 -1.07 5.36 -0.28
CA ASP A 176 -2.04 4.64 -1.12
C ASP A 176 -3.41 4.53 -0.44
N THR A 177 -4.46 4.25 -1.21
CA THR A 177 -5.83 4.10 -0.69
C THR A 177 -6.25 2.65 -0.45
N ALA A 178 -5.33 1.68 -0.45
CA ALA A 178 -5.67 0.27 -0.42
C ALA A 178 -6.38 -0.09 0.89
N ALA A 179 -7.55 -0.74 0.80
CA ALA A 179 -8.47 -1.02 1.92
C ALA A 179 -8.81 0.19 2.84
N ALA A 180 -8.52 1.42 2.41
CA ALA A 180 -8.52 2.63 3.24
C ALA A 180 -9.14 3.85 2.52
N GLY A 181 -10.01 3.62 1.53
CA GLY A 181 -10.70 4.65 0.76
C GLY A 181 -11.91 5.28 1.45
N THR A 182 -12.11 5.07 2.76
CA THR A 182 -13.23 5.65 3.51
C THR A 182 -12.95 7.08 3.95
N ASP A 183 -13.98 7.91 4.10
CA ASP A 183 -13.83 9.29 4.58
C ASP A 183 -13.10 9.41 5.92
N ALA A 184 -13.19 8.42 6.81
CA ALA A 184 -12.46 8.43 8.08
C ALA A 184 -10.94 8.31 7.88
N ASN A 185 -10.50 7.47 6.94
CA ASN A 185 -9.10 7.33 6.57
C ASN A 185 -8.63 8.54 5.76
N LEU A 186 -9.39 8.95 4.75
CA LEU A 186 -9.06 10.06 3.86
C LEU A 186 -8.98 11.39 4.63
N ALA A 187 -9.88 11.65 5.58
CA ALA A 187 -9.86 12.86 6.39
C ALA A 187 -8.57 12.96 7.22
N ALA A 188 -8.11 11.86 7.82
CA ALA A 188 -6.84 11.82 8.52
C ALA A 188 -5.65 11.94 7.56
N ALA A 189 -5.72 11.33 6.37
CA ALA A 189 -4.68 11.40 5.37
C ALA A 189 -4.44 12.84 4.89
N VAL A 190 -5.49 13.58 4.49
CA VAL A 190 -5.37 14.96 3.98
C VAL A 190 -5.05 16.01 5.05
N THR A 191 -5.03 15.66 6.34
CA THR A 191 -4.49 16.53 7.40
C THR A 191 -3.00 16.33 7.64
N MET A 192 -2.42 15.21 7.18
CA MET A 192 -0.98 14.92 7.29
C MET A 192 -0.22 15.25 6.00
N VAL A 193 -0.75 14.87 4.83
CA VAL A 193 -0.06 15.02 3.54
C VAL A 193 -0.85 15.92 2.58
N PRO A 194 -0.17 16.58 1.61
CA PRO A 194 -0.81 17.25 0.49
C PRO A 194 -1.79 16.33 -0.25
N ARG A 195 -2.88 16.89 -0.79
CA ARG A 195 -3.94 16.09 -1.41
C ARG A 195 -3.50 15.35 -2.67
N ASP A 196 -2.47 15.84 -3.33
CA ASP A 196 -1.78 15.26 -4.48
C ASP A 196 -0.78 14.15 -4.11
N HIS A 197 -0.47 13.98 -2.82
CA HIS A 197 0.31 12.84 -2.32
C HIS A 197 -0.53 11.57 -2.09
N LEU A 198 -1.85 11.62 -2.33
CA LEU A 198 -2.71 10.44 -2.31
C LEU A 198 -2.76 9.77 -3.69
N VAL A 199 -2.51 8.46 -3.74
CA VAL A 199 -2.46 7.63 -4.95
C VAL A 199 -3.32 6.37 -4.81
N TYR A 200 -3.74 5.78 -5.93
CA TYR A 200 -4.56 4.57 -5.89
C TYR A 200 -3.75 3.30 -5.60
N GLY A 201 -4.26 2.49 -4.67
CA GLY A 201 -3.85 1.11 -4.44
C GLY A 201 -5.08 0.22 -4.21
N ALA A 202 -5.04 -1.02 -4.69
CA ALA A 202 -6.12 -1.98 -4.55
C ALA A 202 -5.86 -3.06 -3.48
N ASP A 203 -4.60 -3.32 -3.13
CA ASP A 203 -4.11 -4.50 -2.40
C ASP A 203 -4.52 -5.82 -3.09
N ALA A 204 -4.54 -5.83 -4.42
CA ALA A 204 -5.05 -6.97 -5.19
C ALA A 204 -4.11 -8.19 -5.07
N GLY A 205 -4.66 -9.39 -4.87
CA GLY A 205 -3.87 -10.64 -4.97
C GLY A 205 -3.21 -11.14 -3.69
N VAL A 206 -3.43 -10.50 -2.54
CA VAL A 206 -3.27 -11.16 -1.23
C VAL A 206 -4.54 -11.90 -0.82
N PRO A 207 -4.45 -12.96 0.00
CA PRO A 207 -5.61 -13.78 0.40
C PRO A 207 -6.70 -13.04 1.20
N CYS A 208 -6.41 -11.85 1.73
CA CYS A 208 -7.38 -11.00 2.42
C CYS A 208 -8.15 -10.05 1.49
N SER A 209 -7.71 -9.87 0.24
CA SER A 209 -8.22 -8.84 -0.67
C SER A 209 -8.79 -9.47 -1.93
N ASN A 210 -10.11 -9.35 -2.05
CA ASN A 210 -10.92 -9.97 -3.09
C ASN A 210 -11.75 -8.91 -3.81
N GLU A 211 -12.28 -9.25 -4.98
CA GLU A 211 -13.04 -8.30 -5.80
C GLU A 211 -14.13 -7.55 -5.04
N ASN A 212 -14.88 -8.22 -4.14
CA ASN A 212 -15.95 -7.58 -3.39
C ASN A 212 -15.42 -6.53 -2.38
N ASN A 213 -14.27 -6.73 -1.75
CA ASN A 213 -13.70 -5.68 -0.87
C ASN A 213 -12.94 -4.59 -1.65
N MET A 214 -12.26 -4.93 -2.76
CA MET A 214 -11.70 -3.93 -3.69
C MET A 214 -12.78 -3.03 -4.30
N THR A 215 -13.91 -3.63 -4.74
CA THR A 215 -15.08 -2.90 -5.27
C THR A 215 -15.65 -1.95 -4.21
N ARG A 216 -15.85 -2.42 -2.98
CA ARG A 216 -16.32 -1.55 -1.88
C ARG A 216 -15.35 -0.41 -1.57
N ASN A 217 -14.05 -0.63 -1.70
CA ASN A 217 -13.04 0.41 -1.54
C ASN A 217 -13.12 1.46 -2.66
N ILE A 218 -13.31 1.03 -3.91
CA ILE A 218 -13.55 1.92 -5.06
C ILE A 218 -14.87 2.69 -4.90
N ASP A 219 -15.96 2.03 -4.52
CA ASP A 219 -17.25 2.68 -4.25
C ASP A 219 -17.12 3.70 -3.11
N ALA A 220 -16.32 3.42 -2.06
CA ALA A 220 -16.05 4.38 -0.98
C ALA A 220 -15.29 5.62 -1.48
N LEU A 221 -14.25 5.44 -2.31
CA LEU A 221 -13.52 6.54 -2.95
C LEU A 221 -14.45 7.40 -3.83
N GLN A 222 -15.24 6.76 -4.70
CA GLN A 222 -16.16 7.45 -5.63
C GLN A 222 -17.28 8.24 -4.92
N ASN A 223 -17.60 7.89 -3.68
CA ASN A 223 -18.62 8.53 -2.85
C ASN A 223 -18.02 9.31 -1.66
N SER A 224 -16.72 9.64 -1.70
CA SER A 224 -16.07 10.42 -0.64
C SER A 224 -16.65 11.83 -0.51
N HIS A 225 -16.73 12.31 0.74
CA HIS A 225 -17.02 13.70 1.09
C HIS A 225 -15.75 14.51 1.40
N VAL A 226 -14.60 13.83 1.54
CA VAL A 226 -13.29 14.45 1.81
C VAL A 226 -12.59 14.86 0.51
N LEU A 227 -12.66 14.00 -0.51
CA LEU A 227 -12.11 14.24 -1.83
C LEU A 227 -13.24 14.60 -2.81
N THR A 228 -12.99 15.62 -3.64
CA THR A 228 -13.84 15.94 -4.79
C THR A 228 -13.72 14.86 -5.87
N ARG A 229 -14.71 14.76 -6.75
CA ARG A 229 -14.67 13.82 -7.89
C ARG A 229 -13.40 13.98 -8.74
N GLN A 230 -12.98 15.22 -9.00
CA GLN A 230 -11.75 15.51 -9.74
C GLN A 230 -10.49 14.99 -9.02
N GLU A 231 -10.45 15.06 -7.68
CA GLU A 231 -9.34 14.51 -6.89
C GLU A 231 -9.35 12.99 -6.87
N VAL A 232 -10.54 12.36 -6.83
CA VAL A 232 -10.70 10.90 -6.93
C VAL A 232 -10.28 10.38 -8.31
N ASP A 233 -10.69 11.06 -9.38
CA ASP A 233 -10.27 10.72 -10.75
C ASP A 233 -8.75 10.91 -10.92
N ALA A 234 -8.19 12.00 -10.39
CA ALA A 234 -6.75 12.26 -10.44
C ALA A 234 -5.94 11.24 -9.61
N LEU A 235 -6.46 10.79 -8.46
CA LEU A 235 -5.84 9.77 -7.60
C LEU A 235 -5.56 8.46 -8.34
N GLY A 236 -6.42 8.10 -9.28
CA GLY A 236 -6.21 6.97 -10.19
C GLY A 236 -5.05 7.14 -11.18
N HIS A 237 -4.62 8.36 -11.49
CA HIS A 237 -3.60 8.62 -12.52
C HIS A 237 -2.28 9.17 -11.97
N ARG A 238 -2.25 9.79 -10.77
CA ARG A 238 -1.04 10.39 -10.14
C ARG A 238 0.16 9.46 -10.01
N ALA A 239 -0.06 8.15 -9.92
CA ALA A 239 1.02 7.17 -9.93
C ALA A 239 1.91 7.28 -11.20
N PHE A 240 1.37 7.78 -12.33
CA PHE A 240 2.17 8.05 -13.53
C PHE A 240 3.19 9.18 -13.35
N ASP A 241 2.97 10.12 -12.44
CA ASP A 241 3.94 11.17 -12.08
C ASP A 241 5.13 10.57 -11.30
N LEU A 242 4.87 9.53 -10.49
CA LEU A 242 5.89 8.75 -9.77
C LEU A 242 6.63 7.76 -10.68
N PHE A 243 5.94 7.22 -11.68
CA PHE A 243 6.44 6.17 -12.57
C PHE A 243 6.40 6.58 -14.05
N PRO A 244 7.21 7.59 -14.49
CA PRO A 244 7.13 8.15 -15.84
C PRO A 244 7.42 7.13 -16.96
N ALA A 245 8.21 6.08 -16.68
CA ALA A 245 8.45 4.99 -17.62
C ALA A 245 7.22 4.08 -17.80
N ALA A 246 6.41 3.87 -16.75
CA ALA A 246 5.13 3.18 -16.86
C ALA A 246 4.09 4.07 -17.58
N ALA A 247 4.10 5.37 -17.32
CA ALA A 247 3.27 6.35 -18.00
C ALA A 247 3.51 6.38 -19.51
N GLN A 248 4.77 6.29 -19.94
CA GLN A 248 5.09 6.22 -21.37
C GLN A 248 4.55 4.93 -22.00
N ARG A 249 4.81 3.76 -21.42
CA ARG A 249 4.29 2.48 -21.91
C ARG A 249 2.77 2.46 -22.03
N HIS A 250 2.06 3.07 -21.07
CA HIS A 250 0.61 3.17 -21.11
C HIS A 250 0.11 4.06 -22.26
N ARG A 251 0.75 5.22 -22.50
CA ARG A 251 0.46 6.07 -23.66
C ARG A 251 0.71 5.35 -24.99
N ASP A 252 1.84 4.63 -25.09
CA ASP A 252 2.19 3.87 -26.29
C ASP A 252 1.17 2.76 -26.57
N ALA A 253 0.69 2.07 -25.53
CA ALA A 253 -0.34 1.04 -25.64
C ALA A 253 -1.71 1.60 -26.08
N ILE A 254 -2.13 2.76 -25.56
CA ILE A 254 -3.35 3.44 -26.02
C ILE A 254 -3.20 3.86 -27.49
N ALA A 255 -2.06 4.44 -27.87
CA ALA A 255 -1.81 4.89 -29.24
C ALA A 255 -1.75 3.74 -30.26
N ALA A 256 -1.34 2.54 -29.84
CA ALA A 256 -1.35 1.33 -30.66
C ALA A 256 -2.74 0.66 -30.80
N ALA A 257 -3.72 1.09 -30.00
CA ALA A 257 -5.08 0.55 -29.99
C ALA A 257 -6.13 1.49 -30.63
N ALA A 258 -5.70 2.61 -31.20
CA ALA A 258 -6.52 3.66 -31.81
C ALA A 258 -6.34 3.74 -33.34
#